data_AF-A0A538CCA0-F1
#
_entry.id   AF-A0A538CCA0-F1
#
_cell.length_a   1.000
_cell.length_b   1.000
_cell.length_c   1.000
_cell.angle_alpha   90.00
_cell.angle_beta   90.00
_cell.angle_gamma   90.00
#
_symmetry.space_group_name_H-M   'P 1'
#
loop_
_entity.id
_entity.type
_entity.pdbx_description
1 polymer ?
#
loop_
_entity_poly.entity_id
_entity_poly.type
_entity_poly.pdbx_seq_one_letter_code
_entity_poly.pdbx_strand_id
1 'polypeptide(L)'
;GLVPDQVVTKLLEEEPEDDLATIAVIERHLGTGRIGLGFVRGSGLQRGALASTVAHDAHNIIVIGMKEEDMAQAVMHLGELGGGIVVVDGGEIKAELPLPVAGLLADAPLADVIRLSLACNDAARAVGWSGATPFLTLSFLGLSVIPSLKITDRGLVDVDRFEIVPLQV
;
A
#
# COMPACT_ATOMS: atom_id res chain seq x y z
N GLY A 1 -10.11 -15.53 19.34
CA GLY A 1 -10.50 -14.12 19.57
C GLY A 1 -9.59 -13.26 18.74
N LEU A 2 -10.12 -12.21 18.10
CA LEU A 2 -9.30 -11.24 17.37
C LEU A 2 -8.43 -10.48 18.37
N VAL A 3 -7.13 -10.35 18.08
CA VAL A 3 -6.18 -9.58 18.88
C VAL A 3 -6.35 -8.09 18.50
N PRO A 4 -6.24 -7.13 19.43
CA PRO A 4 -6.23 -5.71 19.09
C PRO A 4 -5.22 -5.41 17.97
N ASP A 5 -5.62 -4.58 17.01
CA ASP A 5 -4.83 -4.17 15.83
C ASP A 5 -4.46 -5.29 14.84
N GLN A 6 -5.08 -6.48 14.96
CA GLN A 6 -4.89 -7.55 13.99
C GLN A 6 -5.49 -7.19 12.63
N VAL A 7 -4.67 -7.24 11.57
CA VAL A 7 -5.12 -7.08 10.19
C VAL A 7 -5.67 -8.42 9.67
N VAL A 8 -6.98 -8.48 9.46
CA VAL A 8 -7.66 -9.62 8.81
C VAL A 8 -8.45 -9.10 7.62
N THR A 9 -8.28 -9.77 6.48
CA THR A 9 -8.89 -9.40 5.21
C THR A 9 -9.90 -10.47 4.79
N LYS A 10 -11.09 -10.04 4.38
CA LYS A 10 -12.17 -10.92 3.93
C LYS A 10 -12.77 -10.37 2.65
N LEU A 11 -13.44 -11.24 1.91
CA LEU A 11 -14.27 -10.83 0.78
C LEU A 11 -15.38 -9.89 1.28
N LEU A 12 -15.65 -8.82 0.52
CA LEU A 12 -16.84 -8.00 0.72
C LEU A 12 -17.99 -8.64 -0.05
N GLU A 13 -19.09 -8.95 0.64
CA GLU A 13 -20.31 -9.49 0.02
C GLU A 13 -21.22 -8.39 -0.54
N GLU A 14 -21.07 -7.16 -0.04
CA GLU A 14 -21.83 -5.98 -0.44
C GLU A 14 -20.89 -4.78 -0.57
N GLU A 15 -21.22 -3.86 -1.47
CA GLU A 15 -20.49 -2.60 -1.64
C GLU A 15 -20.75 -1.69 -0.43
N PRO A 16 -19.72 -1.35 0.35
CA PRO A 16 -19.90 -0.50 1.53
C PRO A 16 -20.13 0.96 1.11
N GLU A 17 -20.99 1.66 1.85
CA GLU A 17 -21.28 3.08 1.60
C GLU A 17 -20.12 4.02 1.97
N ASP A 18 -19.22 3.59 2.87
CA ASP A 18 -18.14 4.40 3.45
C ASP A 18 -16.81 3.64 3.59
N ASP A 19 -15.71 4.40 3.66
CA ASP A 19 -14.32 3.91 3.90
C ASP A 19 -13.89 2.83 2.91
N LEU A 20 -14.17 3.05 1.63
CA LEU A 20 -13.72 2.19 0.55
C LEU A 20 -12.58 2.87 -0.21
N ALA A 21 -11.35 2.39 0.00
CA ALA A 21 -10.18 2.84 -0.73
C ALA A 21 -9.82 1.85 -1.85
N THR A 22 -9.31 2.36 -2.95
CA THR A 22 -8.77 1.52 -4.03
C THR A 22 -7.34 1.14 -3.70
N ILE A 23 -6.93 -0.08 -4.02
CA ILE A 23 -5.56 -0.56 -3.86
C ILE A 23 -5.05 -1.17 -5.17
N ALA A 24 -3.78 -0.96 -5.47
CA ALA A 24 -3.10 -1.59 -6.59
C ALA A 24 -1.74 -2.14 -6.16
N VAL A 25 -1.37 -3.28 -6.75
CA VAL A 25 -0.01 -3.83 -6.70
C VAL A 25 0.54 -3.89 -8.12
N ILE A 26 1.67 -3.25 -8.36
CA ILE A 26 2.27 -3.07 -9.68
C ILE A 26 3.61 -3.80 -9.73
N GLU A 27 3.75 -4.72 -10.67
CA GLU A 27 4.99 -5.47 -10.88
C GLU A 27 6.11 -4.54 -11.34
N ARG A 28 7.24 -4.53 -10.61
CA ARG A 28 8.32 -3.58 -10.87
C ARG A 28 9.69 -4.19 -11.17
N HIS A 29 9.83 -5.51 -11.08
CA HIS A 29 11.13 -6.18 -11.17
C HIS A 29 11.46 -6.58 -12.61
N LEU A 30 10.46 -6.99 -13.38
CA LEU A 30 10.63 -7.51 -14.74
C LEU A 30 9.92 -6.67 -15.81
N GLY A 31 9.19 -5.61 -15.41
CA GLY A 31 8.48 -4.73 -16.35
C GLY A 31 7.38 -5.47 -17.10
N THR A 32 6.72 -6.44 -16.46
CA THR A 32 5.73 -7.30 -17.10
C THR A 32 4.41 -6.59 -17.44
N GLY A 33 4.19 -5.39 -16.89
CA GLY A 33 2.92 -4.66 -17.01
C GLY A 33 1.79 -5.25 -16.17
N ARG A 34 2.06 -6.24 -15.32
CA ARG A 34 1.06 -6.83 -14.43
C ARG A 34 0.69 -5.85 -13.32
N ILE A 35 -0.62 -5.66 -13.15
CA ILE A 35 -1.23 -4.84 -12.11
C ILE A 35 -2.38 -5.63 -11.51
N GLY A 36 -2.32 -5.86 -10.21
CA GLY A 36 -3.47 -6.35 -9.46
C GLY A 36 -4.22 -5.18 -8.84
N LEU A 37 -5.54 -5.24 -8.91
CA LEU A 37 -6.44 -4.23 -8.37
C LEU A 37 -7.31 -4.83 -7.27
N GLY A 38 -7.70 -4.01 -6.32
CA GLY A 38 -8.53 -4.40 -5.18
C GLY A 38 -9.19 -3.20 -4.52
N PHE A 39 -10.01 -3.49 -3.53
CA PHE A 39 -10.57 -2.51 -2.61
C PHE A 39 -10.19 -2.86 -1.17
N VAL A 40 -10.04 -1.84 -0.34
CA VAL A 40 -9.75 -1.97 1.08
C VAL A 40 -10.79 -1.17 1.86
N ARG A 41 -11.44 -1.85 2.80
CA ARG A 41 -12.30 -1.24 3.81
C ARG A 41 -11.65 -1.32 5.19
N GLY A 42 -11.87 -0.33 6.04
CA GLY A 42 -11.34 -0.29 7.40
C GLY A 42 -9.97 0.36 7.51
N SER A 43 -9.50 1.04 6.45
CA SER A 43 -8.22 1.75 6.46
C SER A 43 -8.31 3.10 7.19
N GLY A 44 -9.52 3.68 7.21
CA GLY A 44 -9.78 5.03 7.65
C GLY A 44 -9.30 6.10 6.68
N LEU A 45 -8.66 5.75 5.56
CA LEU A 45 -8.14 6.73 4.60
C LEU A 45 -9.29 7.59 4.06
N GLN A 46 -9.16 8.92 4.15
CA GLN A 46 -10.23 9.86 3.77
C GLN A 46 -9.93 10.59 2.47
N ARG A 47 -8.65 10.78 2.15
CA ARG A 47 -8.16 11.50 0.96
C ARG A 47 -6.73 11.07 0.64
N GLY A 48 -6.23 11.48 -0.52
CA GLY A 48 -4.85 11.22 -0.92
C GLY A 48 -4.57 9.76 -1.25
N ALA A 49 -3.28 9.45 -1.33
CA ALA A 49 -2.75 8.13 -1.58
C ALA A 49 -1.46 7.88 -0.79
N LEU A 50 -1.24 6.62 -0.41
CA LEU A 50 -0.02 6.12 0.22
C LEU A 50 0.58 5.07 -0.71
N ALA A 51 1.86 5.18 -1.01
CA ALA A 51 2.58 4.21 -1.83
C ALA A 51 3.87 3.75 -1.16
N SER A 52 4.25 2.49 -1.40
CA SER A 52 5.47 1.88 -0.87
C SER A 52 6.04 0.85 -1.83
N THR A 53 7.36 0.74 -1.87
CA THR A 53 8.07 -0.40 -2.49
C THR A 53 8.44 -1.49 -1.48
N VAL A 54 8.28 -1.21 -0.18
CA VAL A 54 8.37 -2.19 0.88
C VAL A 54 6.99 -2.85 1.02
N ALA A 55 6.77 -3.90 0.23
CA ALA A 55 5.54 -4.70 0.24
C ALA A 55 5.86 -6.20 0.37
N HIS A 56 5.94 -6.69 1.60
CA HIS A 56 6.28 -8.06 1.92
C HIS A 56 5.41 -9.09 1.17
N ASP A 57 5.96 -10.13 0.56
CA ASP A 57 7.40 -10.46 0.40
C ASP A 57 7.90 -10.29 -1.05
N ALA A 58 6.99 -10.01 -1.99
CA ALA A 58 7.36 -9.80 -3.39
C ALA A 58 8.01 -8.43 -3.63
N HIS A 59 7.79 -7.46 -2.73
CA HIS A 59 8.28 -6.10 -2.81
C HIS A 59 8.00 -5.44 -4.16
N ASN A 60 6.80 -5.66 -4.70
CA ASN A 60 6.23 -4.88 -5.78
C ASN A 60 5.83 -3.48 -5.27
N ILE A 61 5.50 -2.55 -6.17
CA ILE A 61 4.89 -1.29 -5.73
C ILE A 61 3.49 -1.61 -5.22
N ILE A 62 3.16 -1.15 -4.02
CA ILE A 62 1.80 -1.17 -3.50
C ILE A 62 1.34 0.26 -3.25
N VAL A 63 0.12 0.58 -3.68
CA VAL A 63 -0.47 1.91 -3.52
C VAL A 63 -1.94 1.77 -3.11
N ILE A 64 -2.35 2.54 -2.11
CA ILE A 64 -3.74 2.68 -1.67
C ILE A 64 -4.14 4.14 -1.76
N GLY A 65 -5.36 4.44 -2.20
CA GLY A 65 -5.81 5.83 -2.32
C GLY A 65 -7.31 5.98 -2.52
N MET A 66 -7.76 7.22 -2.37
CA MET A 66 -9.16 7.62 -2.58
C MET A 66 -9.42 8.21 -3.98
N LYS A 67 -8.35 8.52 -4.71
CA LYS A 67 -8.39 9.07 -6.07
C LYS A 67 -7.25 8.49 -6.90
N GLU A 68 -7.56 8.09 -8.12
CA GLU A 68 -6.60 7.47 -9.03
C GLU A 68 -5.45 8.43 -9.39
N GLU A 69 -5.71 9.73 -9.47
CA GLU A 69 -4.69 10.73 -9.78
C GLU A 69 -3.61 10.84 -8.69
N ASP A 70 -4.02 10.81 -7.42
CA ASP A 70 -3.09 10.83 -6.28
C ASP A 70 -2.28 9.53 -6.23
N MET A 71 -2.92 8.39 -6.53
CA MET A 71 -2.26 7.09 -6.61
C MET A 71 -1.22 7.06 -7.74
N ALA A 72 -1.57 7.54 -8.93
CA ALA A 72 -0.67 7.62 -10.06
C ALA A 72 0.53 8.52 -9.76
N GLN A 73 0.30 9.69 -9.15
CA GLN A 73 1.37 10.60 -8.74
C GLN A 73 2.32 9.94 -7.73
N ALA A 74 1.78 9.22 -6.74
CA ALA A 74 2.59 8.52 -5.74
C ALA A 74 3.48 7.44 -6.38
N VAL A 75 2.92 6.68 -7.33
CA VAL A 75 3.64 5.62 -8.05
C VAL A 75 4.73 6.20 -8.95
N MET A 76 4.44 7.25 -9.72
CA MET A 76 5.44 7.92 -10.57
C MET A 76 6.60 8.45 -9.73
N HIS A 77 6.28 9.10 -8.60
CA HIS A 77 7.29 9.67 -7.72
C HIS A 77 8.17 8.59 -7.05
N LEU A 78 7.61 7.42 -6.67
CA LEU A 78 8.42 6.28 -6.24
C LEU A 78 9.45 5.86 -7.30
N GLY A 79 9.08 5.93 -8.59
CA GLY A 79 10.00 5.67 -9.69
C GLY A 79 11.16 6.67 -9.75
N GLU A 80 10.88 7.95 -9.52
CA GLU A 80 11.89 9.02 -9.48
C GLU A 80 12.87 8.84 -8.32
N LEU A 81 12.39 8.38 -7.17
CA LEU A 81 13.21 8.13 -5.97
C LEU A 81 14.07 6.85 -6.05
N GLY A 82 13.82 5.97 -7.02
CA GLY A 82 14.42 4.63 -7.04
C GLY A 82 13.79 3.66 -6.04
N GLY A 83 12.55 3.94 -5.62
CA GLY A 83 11.81 3.24 -4.58
C GLY A 83 11.86 3.96 -3.23
N GLY A 84 10.94 3.58 -2.34
CA GLY A 84 10.73 4.29 -1.09
C GLY A 84 9.31 4.18 -0.56
N ILE A 85 8.93 5.23 0.17
CA ILE A 85 7.59 5.47 0.69
C ILE A 85 7.18 6.89 0.28
N VAL A 86 5.94 7.07 -0.15
CA VAL A 86 5.40 8.37 -0.57
C VAL A 86 3.96 8.54 -0.05
N VAL A 87 3.63 9.75 0.41
CA VAL A 87 2.25 10.18 0.68
C VAL A 87 1.92 11.34 -0.24
N VAL A 88 0.83 11.21 -0.98
CA VAL A 88 0.29 12.23 -1.88
C VAL A 88 -1.09 12.66 -1.40
N ASP A 89 -1.41 13.93 -1.60
CA ASP A 89 -2.76 14.43 -1.40
C ASP A 89 -3.02 15.68 -2.26
N GLY A 90 -4.06 15.59 -3.10
CA GLY A 90 -4.41 16.68 -4.02
C GLY A 90 -3.33 16.94 -5.07
N GLY A 91 -2.63 15.91 -5.53
CA GLY A 91 -1.56 15.96 -6.51
C GLY A 91 -0.20 16.40 -5.97
N GLU A 92 -0.09 16.71 -4.67
CA GLU A 92 1.15 17.16 -4.04
C GLU A 92 1.79 16.09 -3.16
N ILE A 93 3.12 15.96 -3.23
CA ILE A 93 3.88 15.12 -2.30
C ILE A 93 3.87 15.77 -0.92
N LYS A 94 3.28 15.10 0.06
CA LYS A 94 3.20 15.58 1.45
C LYS A 94 4.35 15.08 2.32
N ALA A 95 4.83 13.88 2.03
CA ALA A 95 6.01 13.29 2.66
C ALA A 95 6.57 12.17 1.78
N GLU A 96 7.87 11.95 1.90
CA GLU A 96 8.60 10.89 1.21
C GLU A 96 9.74 10.35 2.06
N LEU A 97 10.09 9.09 1.82
CA LEU A 97 11.31 8.45 2.32
C LEU A 97 11.96 7.70 1.13
N PRO A 98 13.03 8.24 0.55
CA PRO A 98 13.78 7.56 -0.51
C PRO A 98 14.47 6.29 0.05
N LEU A 99 14.35 5.17 -0.66
CA LEU A 99 15.02 3.91 -0.36
C LEU A 99 15.74 3.38 -1.62
N PRO A 100 16.75 4.10 -2.15
CA PRO A 100 17.30 3.84 -3.48
C PRO A 100 17.96 2.47 -3.65
N VAL A 101 18.34 1.80 -2.56
CA VAL A 101 18.92 0.46 -2.62
C VAL A 101 17.78 -0.56 -2.67
N ALA A 102 17.50 -1.03 -3.89
CA ALA A 102 16.44 -2.00 -4.22
C ALA A 102 14.99 -1.56 -3.86
N GLY A 103 14.77 -0.28 -3.55
CA GLY A 103 13.50 0.19 -2.98
C GLY A 103 13.27 -0.29 -1.55
N LEU A 104 14.31 -0.68 -0.82
CA LEU A 104 14.21 -1.29 0.51
C LEU A 104 15.10 -0.60 1.55
N LEU A 105 16.29 -0.15 1.16
CA LEU A 105 17.26 0.45 2.08
C LEU A 105 17.63 1.87 1.63
N ALA A 106 17.88 2.73 2.62
CA ALA A 106 18.49 4.03 2.43
C ALA A 106 20.00 3.94 2.58
N ASP A 107 20.72 4.79 1.84
CA ASP A 107 22.15 5.08 2.01
C ASP A 107 22.39 6.39 2.81
N ALA A 108 21.31 7.06 3.22
CA ALA A 108 21.32 8.27 4.02
C ALA A 108 21.64 8.00 5.51
N PRO A 109 22.08 9.01 6.29
CA PRO A 109 22.29 8.89 7.73
C PRO A 109 21.02 8.44 8.46
N LEU A 110 21.18 7.57 9.47
CA LEU A 110 20.07 7.00 10.24
C LEU A 110 19.11 8.07 10.80
N ALA A 111 19.64 9.19 11.30
CA ALA A 111 18.82 10.27 11.84
C ALA A 111 17.87 10.88 10.80
N ASP A 112 18.31 11.00 9.54
CA ASP A 112 17.47 11.47 8.44
C ASP A 112 16.41 10.44 8.07
N VAL A 113 16.78 9.17 7.99
CA VAL A 113 15.84 8.07 7.72
C VAL A 113 14.73 8.02 8.76
N ILE A 114 15.08 8.14 10.05
CA ILE A 114 14.10 8.18 11.14
C ILE A 114 13.17 9.38 10.98
N ARG A 115 13.72 10.58 10.77
CA ARG A 115 12.94 11.81 10.61
C ARG A 115 11.95 11.71 9.45
N LEU A 116 12.41 11.23 8.29
CA LEU A 116 11.58 11.08 7.09
C LEU A 116 10.53 9.97 7.26
N SER A 117 10.89 8.85 7.88
CA SER A 117 9.94 7.76 8.19
C SER A 117 8.81 8.23 9.12
N LEU A 118 9.14 8.99 10.17
CA LEU A 118 8.15 9.59 11.06
C LEU A 118 7.25 10.60 10.32
N ALA A 119 7.83 11.46 9.49
CA ALA A 119 7.07 12.40 8.67
C ALA A 119 6.08 11.70 7.72
N CYS A 120 6.46 10.57 7.11
CA CYS A 120 5.55 9.77 6.30
C CYS A 120 4.38 9.22 7.11
N ASN A 121 4.64 8.71 8.33
CA ASN A 121 3.57 8.22 9.20
C ASN A 121 2.62 9.34 9.64
N ASP A 122 3.14 10.54 9.92
CA ASP A 122 2.33 11.69 10.31
C ASP A 122 1.50 12.22 9.12
N ALA A 123 2.08 12.26 7.92
CA ALA A 123 1.35 12.61 6.70
C ALA A 123 0.23 11.62 6.39
N ALA A 124 0.47 10.31 6.55
CA ALA A 124 -0.55 9.28 6.41
C ALA A 124 -1.73 9.50 7.37
N ARG A 125 -1.47 9.81 8.64
CA ARG A 125 -2.52 10.15 9.62
C ARG A 125 -3.26 11.42 9.24
N ALA A 126 -2.56 12.43 8.74
CA ALA A 126 -3.16 13.70 8.32
C ALA A 126 -4.16 13.55 7.15
N VAL A 127 -4.02 12.51 6.32
CA VAL A 127 -4.95 12.19 5.23
C VAL A 127 -6.04 11.18 5.63
N GLY A 128 -6.12 10.84 6.93
CA GLY A 128 -7.22 10.08 7.53
C GLY A 128 -6.86 8.68 8.01
N TRP A 129 -5.66 8.16 7.70
CA TRP A 129 -5.28 6.80 8.10
C TRP A 129 -5.44 6.58 9.62
N SER A 130 -6.26 5.60 10.00
CA SER A 130 -6.65 5.38 11.40
C SER A 130 -5.92 4.21 12.09
N GLY A 131 -5.38 3.27 11.31
CA GLY A 131 -4.69 2.09 11.84
C GLY A 131 -3.28 2.36 12.37
N ALA A 132 -2.77 1.44 13.19
CA ALA A 132 -1.36 1.45 13.58
C ALA A 132 -0.44 1.26 12.36
N THR A 133 0.71 1.92 12.38
CA THR A 133 1.82 1.74 11.40
C THR A 133 1.37 1.66 9.93
N PRO A 134 1.02 2.78 9.28
CA PRO A 134 0.36 2.79 7.96
C PRO A 134 1.04 1.91 6.91
N PHE A 135 2.35 2.07 6.72
CA PHE A 135 3.09 1.37 5.68
C PHE A 135 3.36 -0.10 5.99
N LEU A 136 3.41 -0.47 7.28
CA LEU A 136 3.50 -1.88 7.66
C LEU A 136 2.18 -2.60 7.38
N THR A 137 1.07 -1.97 7.74
CA THR A 137 -0.27 -2.48 7.45
C THR A 137 -0.50 -2.61 5.95
N LEU A 138 -0.14 -1.57 5.18
CA LEU A 138 -0.20 -1.62 3.71
C LEU A 138 0.66 -2.76 3.17
N SER A 139 1.92 -2.87 3.60
CA SER A 139 2.80 -3.99 3.22
C SER A 139 2.17 -5.36 3.51
N PHE A 140 1.45 -5.50 4.62
CA PHE A 140 0.83 -6.77 5.01
C PHE A 140 -0.35 -7.17 4.10
N LEU A 141 -0.96 -6.23 3.37
CA LEU A 141 -1.98 -6.54 2.36
C LEU A 141 -1.40 -7.28 1.14
N GLY A 142 -0.10 -7.10 0.87
CA GLY A 142 0.65 -7.78 -0.20
C GLY A 142 1.16 -9.19 0.15
N LEU A 143 1.09 -9.59 1.43
CA LEU A 143 1.70 -10.83 1.90
C LEU A 143 0.84 -12.05 1.57
N SER A 144 1.08 -12.66 0.40
CA SER A 144 0.24 -13.66 -0.25
C SER A 144 0.15 -15.05 0.41
N VAL A 145 0.69 -15.22 1.62
CA VAL A 145 0.75 -16.53 2.31
C VAL A 145 -0.08 -16.61 3.58
N ILE A 146 -0.55 -15.47 4.12
CA ILE A 146 -1.35 -15.38 5.35
C ILE A 146 -2.16 -14.07 5.37
N PRO A 147 -3.32 -13.95 6.04
CA PRO A 147 -4.13 -15.03 6.56
C PRO A 147 -5.08 -15.62 5.48
N SER A 148 -5.96 -14.81 4.86
CA SER A 148 -7.07 -15.33 4.04
C SER A 148 -7.24 -14.66 2.67
N LEU A 149 -7.38 -13.34 2.56
CA LEU A 149 -7.53 -12.65 1.27
C LEU A 149 -6.41 -11.62 1.07
N LYS A 150 -5.67 -11.69 -0.03
CA LYS A 150 -4.52 -10.80 -0.28
C LYS A 150 -4.51 -10.25 -1.68
N ILE A 151 -3.68 -9.24 -1.93
CA ILE A 151 -3.49 -8.66 -3.25
C ILE A 151 -2.04 -8.86 -3.71
N THR A 152 -1.86 -9.20 -4.98
CA THR A 152 -0.56 -9.32 -5.65
C THR A 152 -0.60 -8.57 -6.97
N ASP A 153 0.50 -8.50 -7.71
CA ASP A 153 0.50 -7.98 -9.09
C ASP A 153 -0.39 -8.79 -10.04
N ARG A 154 -0.86 -9.97 -9.62
CA ARG A 154 -1.76 -10.85 -10.39
C ARG A 154 -3.24 -10.73 -9.98
N GLY A 155 -3.57 -9.81 -9.08
CA GLY A 155 -4.92 -9.62 -8.55
C GLY A 155 -5.09 -10.18 -7.14
N LEU A 156 -6.35 -10.45 -6.77
CA LEU A 156 -6.71 -10.97 -5.46
C LEU A 156 -6.36 -12.46 -5.34
N VAL A 157 -5.86 -12.87 -4.18
CA VAL A 157 -5.49 -14.25 -3.85
C VAL A 157 -6.28 -14.68 -2.62
N ASP A 158 -7.08 -15.72 -2.79
CA ASP A 158 -7.62 -16.50 -1.67
C ASP A 158 -6.52 -17.46 -1.20
N VAL A 159 -5.94 -17.15 -0.05
CA VAL A 159 -4.82 -17.88 0.57
C VAL A 159 -5.27 -19.24 1.09
N ASP A 160 -6.52 -19.37 1.55
CA ASP A 160 -7.06 -20.64 2.04
C ASP A 160 -7.23 -21.64 0.89
N ARG A 161 -7.60 -21.15 -0.30
CA ARG A 161 -7.77 -21.96 -1.53
C ARG A 161 -6.54 -22.01 -2.43
N PHE A 162 -5.54 -21.15 -2.22
CA PHE A 162 -4.39 -20.95 -3.12
C PHE A 162 -4.78 -20.59 -4.56
N GLU A 163 -5.79 -19.75 -4.72
CA GLU A 163 -6.35 -19.39 -6.03
C GLU A 163 -6.43 -17.87 -6.23
N ILE A 164 -6.24 -17.44 -7.47
CA ILE A 164 -6.55 -16.07 -7.86
C ILE A 164 -8.07 -15.97 -8.00
N VAL A 165 -8.67 -14.98 -7.36
CA VAL A 165 -10.12 -14.73 -7.38
C VAL A 165 -10.41 -13.42 -8.11
N PRO A 166 -11.58 -13.31 -8.79
CA PRO A 166 -11.94 -12.08 -9.49
C PRO A 166 -12.23 -10.94 -8.50
N LEU A 167 -12.07 -9.69 -8.96
CA LEU A 167 -12.35 -8.49 -8.18
C LEU A 167 -13.85 -8.34 -7.84
N GLN A 168 -14.71 -8.75 -8.76
CA GLN A 168 -16.17 -8.73 -8.65
C GLN A 168 -16.72 -10.02 -9.27
N VAL A 169 -17.85 -10.50 -8.73
CA VAL A 169 -18.58 -11.70 -9.21
C VAL A 169 -19.82 -11.27 -9.98
#